data_AF-A0A942QEE8-F1
#
_entry.id   AF-A0A942QEE8-F1
#
_cell.length_a   1.000
_cell.length_b   1.000
_cell.length_c   1.000
_cell.angle_alpha   90.00
_cell.angle_beta   90.00
_cell.angle_gamma   90.00
#
_symmetry.space_group_name_H-M   'P 1'
#
loop_
_entity.id
_entity.type
_entity.pdbx_description
1 polymer ?
#
loop_
_entity_poly.entity_id
_entity_poly.type
_entity_poly.pdbx_seq_one_letter_code
_entity_poly.pdbx_strand_id
1 'polypeptide(L)'
;MTELEKLQEIFQKVDPDKQRLVEKLLHDAAFLSEQNEDLRKMIEVTGMVKFHPTNPNLQKPTEAAKQYLRNLQTYSVVIKTLNQVFSKNSIEEQDDFEQFMNQSIDEAL
;
A
#
# COMPACT_ATOMS: atom_id res chain seq x y z
N MET A 1 -12.51 -4.59 -12.94
CA MET A 1 -11.15 -4.80 -12.44
C MET A 1 -11.18 -4.73 -10.92
N THR A 2 -10.79 -5.81 -10.25
CA THR A 2 -10.67 -5.91 -8.79
C THR A 2 -9.50 -5.08 -8.28
N GLU A 3 -9.43 -4.82 -6.97
CA GLU A 3 -8.30 -4.11 -6.39
C GLU A 3 -6.99 -4.90 -6.54
N LEU A 4 -7.07 -6.23 -6.41
CA LEU A 4 -5.92 -7.11 -6.65
C LEU A 4 -5.40 -7.01 -8.08
N GLU A 5 -6.29 -7.03 -9.08
CA GLU A 5 -5.92 -6.90 -10.49
C GLU A 5 -5.18 -5.58 -10.77
N LYS A 6 -5.65 -4.47 -10.19
CA LYS A 6 -4.94 -3.16 -10.28
C LYS A 6 -3.53 -3.23 -9.71
N LEU A 7 -3.40 -3.81 -8.51
CA LEU A 7 -2.11 -3.92 -7.82
C LEU A 7 -1.14 -4.84 -8.58
N GLN A 8 -1.65 -5.94 -9.13
CA GLN A 8 -0.86 -6.84 -9.98
C GLN A 8 -0.39 -6.14 -11.25
N GLU A 9 -1.26 -5.36 -11.91
CA GLU A 9 -0.91 -4.56 -13.11
C GLU A 9 0.24 -3.59 -12.82
N ILE A 10 0.20 -2.87 -11.69
CA ILE A 10 1.27 -1.95 -11.26
C ILE A 10 2.61 -2.69 -11.12
N PHE A 11 2.58 -3.90 -10.57
CA PHE A 11 3.78 -4.71 -10.32
C PHE A 11 4.25 -5.55 -11.52
N GLN A 12 3.59 -5.49 -12.68
CA GLN A 12 4.00 -6.26 -13.87
C GLN A 12 5.39 -5.89 -14.39
N LYS A 13 5.85 -4.66 -14.15
CA LYS A 13 7.17 -4.16 -14.60
C LYS A 13 8.29 -4.38 -13.59
N VAL A 14 7.96 -4.94 -12.42
CA VAL A 14 8.95 -5.27 -11.39
C VAL A 14 9.63 -6.59 -11.77
N ASP A 15 10.91 -6.71 -11.44
CA ASP A 15 11.67 -7.96 -11.54
C ASP A 15 10.84 -9.18 -11.03
N PRO A 16 10.77 -10.30 -11.76
CA PRO A 16 9.93 -11.45 -11.40
C PRO A 16 10.20 -12.04 -10.02
N ASP A 17 11.43 -11.98 -9.51
CA ASP A 17 11.76 -12.49 -8.18
C ASP A 17 11.20 -11.55 -7.10
N LYS A 18 11.34 -10.25 -7.30
CA LYS A 18 10.74 -9.23 -6.43
C LYS A 18 9.21 -9.27 -6.50
N GLN A 19 8.62 -9.53 -7.66
CA GLN A 19 7.17 -9.67 -7.83
C GLN A 19 6.65 -10.89 -7.05
N ARG A 20 7.32 -12.05 -7.17
CA ARG A 20 7.00 -13.26 -6.38
C ARG A 20 7.15 -13.04 -4.88
N LEU A 21 8.16 -12.28 -4.46
CA LEU A 21 8.39 -11.97 -3.05
C LEU A 21 7.20 -11.21 -2.43
N VAL A 22 6.55 -10.32 -3.19
CA VAL A 22 5.48 -9.45 -2.68
C VAL A 22 4.07 -9.93 -3.00
N GLU A 23 3.90 -11.05 -3.70
CA GLU A 23 2.60 -11.54 -4.16
C GLU A 23 1.55 -11.56 -3.04
N LYS A 24 1.88 -12.16 -1.89
CA LYS A 24 0.96 -12.19 -0.73
C LYS A 24 0.64 -10.81 -0.16
N LEU A 25 1.58 -9.87 -0.21
CA LEU A 25 1.35 -8.50 0.22
C LEU A 25 0.37 -7.77 -0.72
N LEU A 26 0.36 -8.09 -2.01
CA LEU A 26 -0.65 -7.56 -2.96
C LEU A 26 -2.04 -8.09 -2.62
N HIS A 27 -2.16 -9.38 -2.29
CA HIS A 27 -3.41 -9.99 -1.82
C HIS A 27 -3.89 -9.34 -0.51
N ASP A 28 -3.01 -9.20 0.48
CA ASP A 28 -3.35 -8.59 1.76
C ASP A 28 -3.76 -7.13 1.59
N ALA A 29 -3.07 -6.37 0.71
CA ALA A 29 -3.44 -4.99 0.39
C ALA A 29 -4.83 -4.91 -0.24
N ALA A 30 -5.11 -5.75 -1.25
CA ALA A 30 -6.42 -5.79 -1.91
C ALA A 30 -7.54 -6.12 -0.91
N PHE A 31 -7.36 -7.18 -0.13
CA PHE A 31 -8.32 -7.59 0.89
C PHE A 31 -8.57 -6.49 1.92
N LEU A 32 -7.51 -5.91 2.49
CA LEU A 32 -7.64 -4.84 3.48
C LEU A 32 -8.30 -3.58 2.89
N SER A 33 -8.07 -3.27 1.62
CA SER A 33 -8.73 -2.16 0.92
C SER A 33 -10.24 -2.37 0.87
N GLU A 34 -10.69 -3.54 0.40
CA GLU A 34 -12.11 -3.90 0.34
C GLU A 34 -12.77 -3.92 1.72
N GLN A 35 -12.11 -4.53 2.73
CA GLN A 35 -12.61 -4.53 4.10
C GLN A 35 -12.73 -3.11 4.67
N ASN A 36 -11.80 -2.22 4.34
CA ASN A 36 -11.85 -0.83 4.74
C ASN A 36 -13.02 -0.08 4.09
N GLU A 37 -13.34 -0.35 2.83
CA GLU A 37 -14.53 0.23 2.19
C GLU A 37 -15.83 -0.17 2.89
N ASP A 38 -15.98 -1.44 3.24
CA ASP A 38 -17.17 -1.92 3.94
C ASP A 38 -17.29 -1.34 5.36
N LEU A 39 -16.17 -1.24 6.08
CA LEU A 39 -16.14 -0.59 7.38
C LEU A 39 -16.47 0.90 7.29
N ARG A 40 -16.02 1.60 6.24
CA ARG A 40 -16.39 3.02 6.01
C ARG A 40 -17.89 3.18 5.84
N LYS A 41 -18.54 2.34 5.01
CA LYS A 41 -20.00 2.36 4.83
C LYS A 41 -20.73 2.18 6.16
N MET A 42 -20.25 1.29 7.03
CA MET A 42 -20.82 1.11 8.37
C MET A 42 -20.60 2.32 9.28
N ILE A 43 -19.42 2.94 9.21
CA ILE A 43 -19.07 4.13 9.99
C ILE A 43 -19.90 5.35 9.55
N GLU A 44 -20.22 5.49 8.27
CA GLU A 44 -21.11 6.55 7.76
C GLU A 44 -22.49 6.52 8.43
N VAL A 45 -23.00 5.32 8.74
CA VAL A 45 -24.29 5.14 9.42
C VAL A 45 -24.16 5.26 10.94
N THR A 46 -23.12 4.67 11.53
CA THR A 46 -23.00 4.49 12.99
C THR A 46 -22.20 5.57 13.70
N GLY A 47 -21.39 6.33 12.96
CA GLY A 47 -20.36 7.21 13.48
C GLY A 47 -19.13 6.45 14.00
N MET A 48 -18.03 7.18 14.14
CA MET A 48 -16.80 6.65 14.76
C MET A 48 -16.95 6.46 16.28
N VAL A 49 -17.74 7.33 16.91
CA VAL A 49 -17.92 7.42 18.36
C VAL A 49 -19.41 7.55 18.65
N LYS A 50 -19.90 6.76 19.60
CA LYS A 50 -21.23 6.93 20.18
C LYS A 50 -21.15 7.85 21.38
N PHE A 51 -22.02 8.85 21.38
CA PHE A 51 -22.18 9.80 22.48
C PHE A 51 -23.38 9.39 23.33
N HIS A 52 -23.22 9.41 24.65
CA HIS A 52 -24.35 9.20 25.55
C HIS A 52 -25.34 10.37 25.42
N PRO A 53 -26.66 10.13 25.31
CA PRO A 53 -27.65 11.16 24.97
C PRO A 53 -27.74 12.31 25.98
N THR A 54 -27.42 12.04 27.25
CA THR A 54 -27.54 13.01 28.35
C THR A 54 -26.23 13.32 29.07
N ASN A 55 -25.14 12.62 28.75
CA ASN A 55 -23.84 12.81 29.39
C ASN A 55 -22.72 12.86 28.34
N PRO A 56 -22.40 14.03 27.77
CA PRO A 56 -21.43 14.17 26.69
C PRO A 56 -20.01 13.68 27.02
N ASN A 57 -19.65 13.58 28.31
CA ASN A 57 -18.35 13.05 28.74
C ASN A 57 -18.26 11.52 28.62
N LEU A 58 -19.40 10.84 28.48
CA LEU A 58 -19.43 9.39 28.29
C LEU A 58 -19.49 9.06 26.79
N GLN A 59 -18.35 8.70 26.23
CA GLN A 59 -18.16 8.39 24.82
C GLN A 59 -17.56 7.00 24.66
N LYS A 60 -17.99 6.28 23.61
CA LYS A 60 -17.41 4.97 23.27
C LYS A 60 -17.15 4.85 21.77
N PRO A 61 -15.92 4.51 21.34
CA PRO A 61 -15.66 4.19 19.94
C PRO A 61 -16.45 2.96 19.51
N THR A 62 -16.94 2.95 18.28
CA THR A 62 -17.62 1.78 17.71
C THR A 62 -16.61 0.68 17.38
N GLU A 63 -17.05 -0.58 17.36
CA GLU A 63 -16.17 -1.69 16.99
C GLU A 63 -15.72 -1.59 15.53
N ALA A 64 -16.60 -1.10 14.65
CA ALA A 64 -16.25 -0.79 13.26
C ALA A 64 -15.13 0.27 13.18
N ALA A 65 -15.21 1.35 13.96
CA ALA A 65 -14.17 2.37 14.01
C ALA A 65 -12.82 1.81 14.51
N LYS A 66 -12.84 0.97 15.56
CA LYS A 66 -11.64 0.32 16.07
C LYS A 66 -11.01 -0.61 15.03
N GLN A 67 -11.83 -1.44 14.37
CA GLN A 67 -11.34 -2.36 13.35
C GLN A 67 -10.79 -1.62 12.14
N TYR A 68 -11.50 -0.57 11.69
CA TYR A 68 -11.07 0.28 10.60
C TYR A 68 -9.71 0.93 10.89
N LEU A 69 -9.49 1.45 12.10
CA LEU A 69 -8.20 2.01 12.50
C LEU A 69 -7.07 0.97 12.46
N ARG A 70 -7.32 -0.25 12.95
CA ARG A 70 -6.35 -1.36 12.88
C ARG A 70 -6.03 -1.75 11.45
N ASN A 71 -7.05 -1.94 10.62
CA ASN A 71 -6.88 -2.27 9.21
C ASN A 71 -6.10 -1.18 8.47
N LEU A 72 -6.38 0.10 8.74
CA LEU A 72 -5.68 1.22 8.12
C LEU A 72 -4.19 1.25 8.48
N GLN A 73 -3.85 0.95 9.73
CA GLN A 73 -2.46 0.86 10.19
C GLN A 73 -1.73 -0.28 9.47
N THR A 74 -2.31 -1.48 9.43
CA THR A 74 -1.73 -2.63 8.73
C THR A 74 -1.61 -2.37 7.24
N TYR A 75 -2.66 -1.85 6.60
CA TYR A 75 -2.66 -1.50 5.19
C TYR A 75 -1.55 -0.48 4.86
N SER A 76 -1.36 0.54 5.70
CA SER A 76 -0.29 1.54 5.50
C SER A 76 1.11 0.90 5.55
N VAL A 77 1.33 -0.08 6.42
CA VAL A 77 2.59 -0.81 6.49
C VAL A 77 2.78 -1.66 5.23
N VAL A 78 1.75 -2.41 4.81
CA VAL A 78 1.79 -3.23 3.59
C VAL A 78 2.10 -2.37 2.36
N ILE A 79 1.37 -1.26 2.16
CA ILE A 79 1.61 -0.34 1.05
C ILE A 79 3.01 0.27 1.10
N LYS A 80 3.51 0.63 2.28
CA LYS A 80 4.89 1.13 2.43
C LYS A 80 5.92 0.09 2.00
N THR A 81 5.76 -1.16 2.42
CA THR A 81 6.65 -2.26 2.02
C THR A 81 6.60 -2.51 0.51
N LEU A 82 5.40 -2.54 -0.07
CA LEU A 82 5.20 -2.66 -1.51
C LEU A 82 5.91 -1.52 -2.27
N ASN A 83 5.72 -0.28 -1.84
CA ASN A 83 6.40 0.88 -2.44
C ASN A 83 7.93 0.80 -2.32
N GLN A 84 8.47 0.31 -1.20
CA GLN A 84 9.92 0.12 -1.06
C GLN A 84 10.47 -0.90 -2.06
N VAL A 85 9.75 -1.98 -2.32
CA VAL A 85 10.15 -2.97 -3.33
C VAL A 85 10.01 -2.38 -4.73
N PHE A 86 8.92 -1.65 -4.99
CA PHE A 86 8.68 -0.98 -6.27
C PHE A 86 9.77 0.05 -6.59
N SER A 87 10.07 0.99 -5.68
CA SER A 87 11.06 2.06 -5.90
C SER A 87 12.50 1.56 -6.02
N LYS A 88 12.85 0.41 -5.41
CA LYS A 88 14.16 -0.22 -5.62
C LYS A 88 14.32 -0.84 -7.02
N ASN A 89 13.25 -0.95 -7.80
CA ASN A 89 13.35 -1.26 -9.24
C ASN A 89 13.47 -0.01 -10.10
N SER A 90 13.04 1.15 -9.60
CA SER A 90 13.05 2.41 -10.37
C SER A 90 14.40 3.13 -10.35
N ILE A 91 15.37 2.68 -9.56
CA ILE A 91 16.72 3.27 -9.47
C ILE A 91 17.71 2.58 -10.43
N GLU A 92 17.26 1.59 -11.21
CA GLU A 92 18.04 1.01 -12.31
C GLU A 92 17.73 1.69 -13.67
N GLU A 93 17.21 2.92 -13.67
CA GLU A 93 17.13 3.74 -14.89
C GLU A 93 18.40 4.62 -14.99
N GLN A 94 19.40 4.09 -15.70
CA GLN A 94 20.64 4.74 -16.15
C GLN A 94 21.46 5.42 -15.05
N ASP A 95 22.26 4.62 -14.35
CA ASP A 95 23.35 5.13 -13.52
C ASP A 95 24.27 5.97 -14.43
N ASP A 96 24.43 7.26 -14.12
CA ASP A 96 25.40 8.16 -14.76
C ASP A 96 26.81 7.51 -14.84
N PHE A 97 27.08 6.54 -13.97
CA PHE A 97 28.26 5.68 -14.01
C PHE A 97 28.37 4.80 -15.27
N GLU A 98 27.29 4.18 -15.77
CA GLU A 98 27.33 3.40 -17.01
C GLU A 98 27.57 4.30 -18.24
N GLN A 99 26.99 5.50 -18.26
CA GLN A 99 27.29 6.48 -19.33
C GLN A 99 28.76 6.94 -19.28
N PHE A 100 29.31 7.18 -18.09
CA PHE A 100 30.70 7.55 -17.90
C PHE A 100 31.68 6.44 -18.32
N MET A 101 31.37 5.18 -17.97
CA MET A 101 32.19 4.02 -18.35
C MET A 101 32.14 3.75 -19.85
N ASN A 102 31.01 3.99 -20.52
CA ASN A 102 30.92 3.82 -21.98
C ASN A 102 31.61 4.95 -22.75
N GLN A 103 31.56 6.20 -22.27
CA GLN A 103 32.31 7.31 -22.89
C GLN A 103 33.83 7.13 -22.82
N SER A 104 34.34 6.62 -21.70
CA SER A 104 35.79 6.40 -21.53
C SER A 104 36.35 5.26 -22.39
N ILE A 105 35.51 4.32 -22.84
CA ILE A 105 35.88 3.24 -23.77
C ILE A 105 35.93 3.76 -25.22
N ASP A 106 35.01 4.63 -25.61
CA ASP A 106 34.98 5.23 -26.96
C ASP A 106 36.09 6.26 -27.21
N GLU A 107 36.60 6.94 -26.17
CA GLU A 107 37.75 7.84 -26.28
C GLU A 107 39.12 7.13 -26.33
N ALA A 108 39.15 5.83 -26.02
CA ALA A 108 40.38 5.01 -25.98
C ALA A 108 40.62 4.16 -27.24
N LEU A 109 39.73 4.24 -28.25
CA LEU A 109 39.82 3.59 -29.56
C LEU A 109 40.12 4.61 -30.67
#